data_AF-A0A932C7Q1-F1
#
_entry.id   AF-A0A932C7Q1-F1
#
_cell.length_a   1.000
_cell.length_b   1.000
_cell.length_c   1.000
_cell.angle_alpha   90.00
_cell.angle_beta   90.00
_cell.angle_gamma   90.00
#
_symmetry.space_group_name_H-M   'P 1'
#
loop_
_entity.id
_entity.type
_entity.pdbx_description
1 polymer ?
#
loop_
_entity_poly.entity_id
_entity_poly.type
_entity_poly.pdbx_seq_one_letter_code
_entity_poly.pdbx_strand_id
1 'polypeptide(L)' 'MPDPNTCQSIRRVLIDEIAGYIVSDIEAFPDVPFWIIPKDVVTTWWREQQLGSTTKISRDKAHALLATWQP' A
#
# COMPACT_ATOMS: atom_id res chain seq x y z
N MET A 1 8.21 -33.25 -6.39
CA MET A 1 6.76 -32.98 -6.35
C MET A 1 6.54 -31.76 -5.47
N PRO A 2 6.10 -30.61 -6.01
CA PRO A 2 5.70 -29.47 -5.19
C PRO A 2 4.29 -29.70 -4.64
N ASP A 3 4.03 -29.15 -3.46
CA ASP A 3 2.83 -29.34 -2.64
C ASP A 3 1.61 -28.59 -3.20
N PRO A 4 0.38 -29.13 -3.01
CA PRO A 4 -0.84 -28.54 -3.56
C PRO A 4 -1.39 -27.33 -2.78
N ASN A 5 -0.75 -26.91 -1.68
CA ASN A 5 -1.28 -25.86 -0.79
C ASN A 5 -0.39 -24.63 -0.65
N THR A 6 0.70 -24.51 -1.41
CA THR A 6 1.43 -23.25 -1.51
C THR A 6 0.78 -22.38 -2.59
N CYS A 7 -0.03 -21.43 -2.15
CA CYS A 7 -0.53 -20.35 -2.99
C CYS A 7 0.64 -19.40 -3.36
N GLN A 8 1.44 -19.77 -4.37
CA GLN A 8 2.48 -18.91 -4.97
C GLN A 8 1.91 -17.90 -5.99
N SER A 9 0.63 -17.53 -5.89
CA SER A 9 -0.04 -16.67 -6.87
C SER A 9 -0.50 -15.35 -6.27
N ILE A 10 0.47 -14.48 -5.96
CA ILE A 10 0.26 -13.03 -6.10
C ILE A 10 1.40 -12.50 -6.96
N ARG A 11 1.04 -12.26 -8.22
CA ARG A 11 1.89 -11.87 -9.35
C ARG A 11 3.01 -10.90 -8.95
N ARG A 12 4.25 -11.37 -9.08
CA ARG A 12 5.50 -10.58 -9.01
C ARG A 12 5.56 -9.42 -10.05
N VAL A 13 4.62 -9.35 -10.99
CA VAL A 13 4.71 -8.52 -12.20
C VAL A 13 4.04 -7.13 -12.05
N LEU A 14 3.02 -6.98 -11.20
CA LEU A 14 2.19 -5.76 -11.21
C LEU A 14 2.79 -4.55 -10.49
N ILE A 15 3.72 -4.75 -9.56
CA ILE A 15 4.31 -3.65 -8.78
C ILE A 15 5.30 -2.81 -9.59
N ASP A 16 5.91 -3.37 -10.63
CA ASP A 16 6.89 -2.65 -11.43
C ASP A 16 6.27 -1.71 -12.48
N GLU A 17 5.06 -2.03 -12.96
CA GLU A 17 4.35 -1.25 -14.00
C GLU A 17 3.46 -0.13 -13.44
N ILE A 18 3.21 -0.10 -12.13
CA ILE A 18 2.43 0.96 -11.49
C ILE A 18 3.32 2.14 -11.14
N ALA A 19 2.97 3.35 -11.60
CA ALA A 19 3.71 4.57 -11.24
C ALA A 19 3.55 4.94 -9.75
N GLY A 20 2.42 4.57 -9.15
CA GLY A 20 2.09 4.88 -7.78
C GLY A 20 0.76 4.30 -7.34
N TYR A 21 0.41 4.57 -6.09
CA TYR A 21 -0.81 4.14 -5.41
C TYR A 21 -1.65 5.36 -5.09
N ILE A 22 -2.97 5.24 -5.25
CA ILE A 22 -3.91 6.24 -4.78
C ILE A 22 -4.48 5.75 -3.45
N VAL A 23 -4.31 6.55 -2.40
CA VAL A 23 -4.95 6.34 -1.10
C VAL A 23 -6.07 7.35 -0.98
N SER A 24 -7.25 6.91 -0.60
CA SER A 24 -8.42 7.77 -0.42
C SER A 24 -9.11 7.44 0.89
N ASP A 25 -9.44 8.47 1.67
CA ASP A 25 -10.15 8.28 2.93
C ASP A 25 -11.67 8.41 2.74
N ILE A 26 -12.32 7.29 2.42
CA ILE A 26 -13.76 7.24 2.12
C ILE A 26 -14.65 7.60 3.32
N GLU A 27 -14.11 7.57 4.54
CA GLU A 27 -14.86 7.94 5.75
C GLU A 27 -15.05 9.46 5.88
N ALA A 28 -14.36 10.26 5.07
CA ALA A 28 -14.51 11.73 5.04
C ALA A 28 -15.61 12.22 4.06
N PHE A 29 -16.43 11.31 3.52
CA PHE A 29 -17.53 11.68 2.63
C PHE A 29 -18.42 12.79 3.25
N PRO A 30 -18.78 13.84 2.49
CA PRO A 30 -18.69 13.99 1.03
C PRO A 30 -17.35 14.49 0.48
N ASP A 31 -16.48 15.07 1.31
CA ASP A 31 -15.16 15.57 0.91
C ASP A 31 -14.09 14.50 1.16
N VAL A 32 -13.94 13.58 0.19
CA VAL A 32 -12.97 12.48 0.27
C VAL A 32 -11.56 12.98 -0.10
N PRO A 33 -10.63 13.11 0.86
CA PRO A 33 -9.26 13.44 0.53
C PRO A 33 -8.59 12.23 -0.14
N PHE A 34 -7.73 12.53 -1.11
CA PHE A 34 -6.94 11.53 -1.81
C PHE A 34 -5.48 11.94 -1.88
N TRP A 35 -4.60 10.94 -1.89
CA TRP A 35 -3.15 11.10 -1.95
C TRP A 35 -2.60 10.18 -3.03
N ILE A 36 -1.70 10.70 -3.86
CA ILE A 36 -1.04 9.95 -4.93
C ILE A 36 0.39 9.65 -4.47
N ILE A 37 0.64 8.42 -4.07
CA ILE A 37 1.89 7.98 -3.44
C ILE A 37 2.75 7.24 -4.48
N PRO A 38 3.99 7.68 -4.76
CA PRO A 38 4.89 6.98 -5.68
C PRO A 38 5.15 5.53 -5.25
N LYS A 39 5.36 4.64 -6.22
CA LYS A 39 5.64 3.22 -5.93
C LYS A 39 6.86 3.04 -5.01
N ASP A 40 7.86 3.90 -5.14
CA ASP A 40 9.12 3.82 -4.40
C ASP A 40 8.91 4.05 -2.90
N VAL A 41 8.00 4.95 -2.56
CA VAL A 41 7.61 5.27 -1.18
C VAL A 41 6.85 4.10 -0.58
N VAL A 42 5.85 3.57 -1.29
CA VAL A 42 5.09 2.40 -0.83
C VAL A 42 5.98 1.17 -0.68
N THR A 43 6.92 0.99 -1.59
CA THR A 43 7.93 -0.08 -1.52
C THR A 43 8.83 0.07 -0.30
N THR A 44 9.22 1.30 0.03
CA THR A 44 10.00 1.60 1.24
C THR A 44 9.21 1.25 2.50
N TRP A 45 7.97 1.73 2.61
CA TRP A 45 7.08 1.38 3.73
C TRP A 45 6.85 -0.12 3.87
N TRP A 46 6.80 -0.84 2.74
CA TRP A 46 6.65 -2.28 2.77
C TRP A 46 7.93 -2.97 3.27
N ARG A 47 9.09 -2.58 2.75
CA ARG A 47 10.40 -3.10 3.19
C ARG A 47 10.65 -2.84 4.68
N GLU A 48 10.21 -1.70 5.18
CA GLU A 48 10.30 -1.32 6.59
C GLU A 48 9.23 -1.96 7.48
N GLN A 49 8.42 -2.87 6.95
CA GLN A 49 7.31 -3.53 7.66
C GLN A 49 6.29 -2.53 8.26
N GLN A 50 6.21 -1.33 7.70
CA GLN A 50 5.22 -0.33 8.09
C GLN A 50 3.83 -0.71 7.54
N LEU A 51 3.78 -1.43 6.43
CA LEU A 51 2.57 -2.04 5.86
C LEU A 51 2.38 -3.48 6.37
N GLY A 52 1.13 -3.92 6.54
CA GLY A 52 0.85 -5.31 6.90
C GLY A 52 1.16 -6.29 5.77
N SER A 53 1.23 -7.59 6.09
CA SER A 53 1.55 -8.68 5.15
C SER A 53 0.61 -8.80 3.94
N THR A 54 -0.56 -8.15 3.99
CA THR A 54 -1.53 -8.06 2.89
C THR A 54 -1.66 -6.64 2.33
N THR A 55 -0.69 -5.77 2.59
CA THR A 55 -0.75 -4.33 2.29
C THR A 55 -1.89 -3.59 3.01
N LYS A 56 -2.53 -4.27 3.97
CA LYS A 56 -3.54 -3.69 4.85
C LYS A 56 -2.85 -2.87 5.93
N ILE A 57 -3.41 -1.70 6.20
CA ILE A 57 -2.94 -0.77 7.21
C ILE A 57 -4.17 -0.14 7.88
N SER A 58 -4.08 0.12 9.19
CA SER A 58 -5.13 0.84 9.89
C SER A 58 -5.15 2.31 9.46
N ARG A 59 -6.32 2.96 9.58
CA ARG A 59 -6.50 4.38 9.24
C ARG A 59 -5.49 5.27 9.94
N ASP A 60 -5.31 5.12 11.26
CA ASP A 60 -4.38 5.93 12.04
C ASP A 60 -2.92 5.80 11.54
N LYS A 61 -2.53 4.58 11.17
CA LYS A 61 -1.17 4.33 10.67
C LYS A 61 -0.99 4.84 9.24
N ALA A 62 -2.04 4.78 8.42
CA ALA A 62 -2.04 5.41 7.09
C ALA A 62 -1.90 6.94 7.21
N HIS A 63 -2.65 7.57 8.12
CA HIS A 63 -2.54 9.00 8.41
C HIS A 63 -1.15 9.37 8.94
N ALA A 64 -0.56 8.57 9.84
CA ALA A 64 0.80 8.79 10.33
C ALA A 64 1.87 8.68 9.22
N LEU A 65 1.73 7.70 8.33
CA LEU A 65 2.61 7.54 7.16
C LEU A 65 2.46 8.72 6.19
N LEU A 66 1.23 9.14 5.91
CA LEU A 66 0.93 10.30 5.06
C LEU A 66 1.42 11.61 5.69
N ALA A 67 1.39 11.74 7.02
CA ALA A 67 1.93 12.90 7.72
C ALA A 67 3.47 12.93 7.69
N THR A 68 4.12 11.75 7.71
CA THR A 68 5.58 11.62 7.61
C THR A 68 6.07 11.82 6.18
N TRP A 69 5.27 11.39 5.22
CA TRP A 69 5.50 11.53 3.79
C TRP A 69 4.70 12.72 3.27
N GLN A 70 5.16 13.92 3.60
CA GLN A 70 4.69 15.12 2.92
C GLN A 70 5.56 15.35 1.66
N PRO A 71 4.95 15.51 0.47
CA PRO A 71 5.66 15.99 -0.72
C PRO A 71 6.04 17.47 -0.60
#